data_AF-A0A919NL08-F1
#
_entry.id   AF-A0A919NL08-F1
#
_cell.length_a   1.000
_cell.length_b   1.000
_cell.length_c   1.000
_cell.angle_alpha   90.00
_cell.angle_beta   90.00
_cell.angle_gamma   90.00
#
_symmetry.space_group_name_H-M   'P 1'
#
loop_
_entity.id
_entity.type
_entity.pdbx_description
1 polymer ?
#
loop_
_entity_poly.entity_id
_entity_poly.type
_entity_poly.pdbx_seq_one_letter_code
_entity_poly.pdbx_strand_id
1 'polypeptide(L)'
;MRFLDRLGRRPMVIVAGWVLAAVLAVLVGVVGIGLVGAGLTSRQGAPISEEDVKRALGTTSASPAIPSSAAPSEQAGQSPQTAQAVKTPGGTVMVTCERIESMAPAQGWSVHEQNAREGEFRGNRDNHDRVKVELSCAGGQPQLRVREES
;
A
#
# COMPACT_ATOMS: atom_id res chain seq x y z
N MET A 1 11.30 41.20 -51.77
CA MET A 1 11.40 39.77 -51.38
C MET A 1 12.37 39.58 -50.21
N ARG A 2 12.06 40.09 -49.01
CA ARG A 2 12.92 39.93 -47.81
C ARG A 2 12.15 39.71 -46.49
N PHE A 3 10.82 39.61 -46.56
CA PHE A 3 9.96 39.43 -45.38
C PHE A 3 9.58 37.97 -45.12
N LEU A 4 9.66 37.07 -46.11
CA LEU A 4 9.29 35.66 -45.92
C LEU A 4 10.36 34.84 -45.17
N ASP A 5 11.65 35.18 -45.26
CA ASP A 5 12.72 34.41 -44.58
C ASP A 5 12.73 34.58 -43.06
N ARG A 6 12.26 35.73 -42.53
CA ARG A 6 12.15 35.95 -41.08
C ARG A 6 10.91 35.30 -40.45
N LEU A 7 9.86 35.09 -41.24
CA LEU A 7 8.60 34.50 -40.77
C LEU A 7 8.63 32.97 -40.74
N GLY A 8 9.53 32.29 -41.45
CA GLY A 8 9.67 30.82 -41.33
C GLY A 8 10.46 30.39 -40.08
N ARG A 9 11.53 31.14 -39.73
CA ARG A 9 12.43 30.80 -38.61
C ARG A 9 11.77 30.95 -37.23
N ARG A 10 10.96 31.99 -37.03
CA ARG A 10 10.36 32.29 -35.73
C ARG A 10 9.29 31.27 -35.28
N PRO A 11 8.26 30.93 -36.08
CA PRO A 11 7.32 29.88 -35.70
C PRO A 11 8.00 28.52 -35.63
N MET A 12 8.99 28.24 -36.48
CA MET A 12 9.75 26.99 -36.40
C MET A 12 10.56 26.88 -35.10
N VAL A 13 11.16 27.98 -34.62
CA VAL A 13 11.83 28.02 -33.30
C VAL A 13 10.83 27.87 -32.15
N ILE A 14 9.65 28.48 -32.27
CA ILE A 14 8.59 28.35 -31.25
C ILE A 14 8.10 26.89 -31.19
N VAL A 15 7.81 26.28 -32.34
CA VAL A 15 7.39 24.88 -32.43
C VAL A 15 8.49 23.95 -31.92
N ALA A 16 9.74 24.16 -32.33
CA ALA A 16 10.88 23.37 -31.86
C ALA A 16 11.08 23.50 -30.34
N GLY A 17 10.97 24.71 -29.79
CA GLY A 17 11.04 24.96 -28.35
C GLY A 17 9.91 24.28 -27.59
N TRP A 18 8.69 24.30 -28.13
CA TRP A 18 7.54 23.65 -27.52
C TRP A 18 7.67 22.12 -27.55
N VAL A 19 8.12 21.55 -28.66
CA VAL A 19 8.42 20.11 -28.78
C VAL A 19 9.51 19.70 -27.78
N LEU A 20 10.59 20.48 -27.67
CA LEU A 20 11.66 20.21 -26.72
C LEU A 20 11.15 20.24 -25.26
N ALA A 21 10.31 21.22 -24.91
CA ALA A 21 9.69 21.30 -23.59
C ALA A 21 8.80 20.08 -23.30
N ALA A 22 7.99 19.64 -24.28
CA ALA A 22 7.16 18.45 -24.14
C ALA A 22 8.00 17.18 -23.93
N VAL A 23 9.09 17.01 -24.70
CA VAL A 23 10.01 15.87 -24.53
C VAL A 23 10.64 15.88 -23.14
N LEU A 24 11.11 17.03 -22.66
CA LEU A 24 11.69 17.16 -21.32
C LEU A 24 10.67 16.81 -20.23
N ALA A 25 9.43 17.28 -20.35
CA ALA A 25 8.37 16.96 -19.41
C ALA A 25 8.08 15.45 -19.35
N VAL A 26 8.02 14.77 -20.50
CA VAL A 26 7.84 13.32 -20.56
C VAL A 26 9.01 12.58 -19.92
N LEU A 27 10.26 12.99 -20.21
CA LEU A 27 11.46 12.37 -19.61
C LEU A 27 11.46 12.49 -18.08
N VAL A 28 11.08 13.65 -17.55
CA VAL A 28 10.95 13.85 -16.09
C VAL A 28 9.90 12.89 -15.50
N GLY A 29 8.75 12.75 -16.16
CA GLY A 29 7.70 11.80 -15.74
C GLY A 29 8.19 10.35 -15.74
N VAL A 30 8.85 9.90 -16.81
CA VAL A 30 9.40 8.54 -16.93
C VAL A 30 10.44 8.24 -15.85
N VAL A 31 11.36 9.19 -15.59
CA VAL A 31 12.37 9.04 -14.52
C VAL A 31 11.69 8.98 -13.15
N GLY A 32 10.70 9.83 -12.89
CA GLY A 32 9.93 9.82 -11.63
C GLY A 32 9.24 8.47 -11.37
N ILE A 33 8.56 7.93 -12.38
CA ILE A 33 7.89 6.63 -12.30
C ILE A 33 8.92 5.50 -12.13
N GLY A 34 10.05 5.56 -12.84
CA GLY A 34 11.11 4.56 -12.74
C GLY A 34 11.75 4.49 -11.35
N LEU A 35 11.94 5.63 -10.68
CA LEU A 35 12.46 5.69 -9.30
C LEU A 35 11.51 5.03 -8.30
N VAL A 36 10.20 5.28 -8.44
CA VAL A 36 9.18 4.62 -7.61
C VAL A 36 9.10 3.12 -7.92
N GLY A 37 9.16 2.76 -9.21
CA GLY A 37 9.09 1.39 -9.68
C GLY A 37 10.29 0.53 -9.26
N ALA A 38 11.52 1.06 -9.31
CA ALA A 38 12.74 0.35 -8.93
C ALA A 38 12.75 -0.05 -7.45
N GLY A 39 12.11 0.74 -6.57
CA GLY A 39 11.93 0.37 -5.17
C GLY A 39 10.98 -0.82 -4.95
N LEU A 40 10.04 -1.04 -5.88
CA LEU A 40 9.04 -2.11 -5.80
C LEU A 40 9.50 -3.38 -6.54
N THR A 41 10.10 -3.26 -7.73
CA THR A 41 10.50 -4.41 -8.56
C THR A 41 11.75 -5.12 -8.06
N SER A 42 12.64 -4.44 -7.35
CA SER A 42 13.89 -5.05 -6.84
C SER A 42 13.66 -6.11 -5.74
N ARG A 43 12.45 -6.21 -5.17
CA ARG A 43 12.11 -7.24 -4.14
C ARG A 43 11.15 -8.34 -4.59
N GLN A 44 10.66 -8.33 -5.84
CA GLN A 44 9.55 -9.21 -6.25
C GLN A 44 9.85 -10.08 -7.49
N GLY A 45 11.09 -10.12 -7.96
CA GLY A 45 11.45 -10.73 -9.24
C GLY A 45 11.95 -12.18 -9.22
N ALA A 46 11.91 -12.89 -8.09
CA ALA A 46 12.21 -14.33 -8.11
C ALA A 46 10.88 -15.11 -8.15
N PRO A 47 10.51 -15.73 -9.28
CA PRO A 47 9.43 -16.72 -9.26
C PRO A 47 9.83 -17.83 -8.28
N ILE A 48 8.95 -18.15 -7.32
CA ILE A 48 9.14 -19.32 -6.46
C ILE A 48 9.19 -20.54 -7.37
N SER A 49 10.26 -21.33 -7.28
CA SER A 49 10.42 -22.52 -8.10
C SER A 49 9.47 -23.63 -7.64
N GLU A 50 9.05 -24.48 -8.57
CA GLU A 50 8.06 -25.54 -8.31
C GLU A 50 8.50 -26.50 -7.18
N GLU A 51 9.82 -26.64 -6.99
CA GLU A 51 10.41 -27.45 -5.93
C GLU A 51 10.21 -26.85 -4.52
N ASP A 52 10.19 -25.52 -4.40
CA ASP A 52 9.90 -24.82 -3.15
C ASP A 52 8.40 -24.87 -2.82
N VAL A 53 7.52 -24.82 -3.83
CA VAL A 53 6.07 -25.02 -3.66
C VAL A 53 5.78 -26.46 -3.20
N LYS A 54 6.43 -27.47 -3.81
CA LYS A 54 6.28 -28.88 -3.39
C LYS A 54 6.80 -29.12 -1.98
N ARG A 55 7.89 -28.46 -1.59
CA ARG A 55 8.43 -28.55 -0.23
C ARG A 55 7.47 -27.92 0.78
N ALA A 56 6.87 -26.76 0.48
CA ALA A 56 5.90 -26.10 1.34
C ALA A 56 4.55 -26.84 1.44
N LEU A 57 4.11 -27.49 0.36
CA LEU A 57 2.93 -28.36 0.37
C LEU A 57 3.20 -29.68 1.11
N GLY A 58 4.41 -30.24 0.97
CA GLY A 58 4.82 -31.46 1.66
C GLY A 58 4.95 -31.29 3.18
N THR A 59 5.33 -30.11 3.66
CA THR A 59 5.39 -29.80 5.10
C THR A 59 4.02 -29.58 5.73
N THR A 60 2.98 -29.25 4.94
CA THR A 60 1.61 -29.09 5.45
C THR A 60 0.92 -30.43 5.78
N SER A 61 1.40 -31.55 5.23
CA SER A 61 0.89 -32.89 5.57
C SER A 61 1.52 -33.50 6.84
N ALA A 62 2.48 -32.82 7.48
CA ALA A 62 2.96 -33.21 8.80
C ALA A 62 2.07 -32.55 9.87
N SER A 63 1.25 -33.37 10.54
CA SER A 63 0.51 -33.06 11.77
C SER A 63 1.32 -32.16 12.72
N PRO A 64 0.71 -31.20 13.43
CA PRO A 64 1.44 -30.17 14.17
C PRO A 64 2.30 -30.77 15.27
N ALA A 65 3.60 -30.82 15.04
CA ALA A 65 4.58 -31.06 16.09
C ALA A 65 4.75 -29.77 16.90
N ILE A 66 4.49 -29.85 18.19
CA ILE A 66 4.77 -28.84 19.20
C ILE A 66 6.27 -28.47 19.09
N PRO A 67 6.66 -27.21 18.82
CA PRO A 67 8.08 -26.87 18.80
C PRO A 67 8.60 -26.85 20.24
N SER A 68 9.35 -27.90 20.57
CA SER A 68 10.24 -27.92 21.74
C SER A 68 11.39 -26.94 21.50
N SER A 69 11.77 -26.27 22.58
CA SER A 69 12.76 -25.19 22.72
C SER A 69 14.04 -25.37 21.87
N ALA A 70 14.32 -24.39 21.02
CA ALA A 70 15.67 -24.07 20.56
C ALA A 70 15.81 -22.55 20.47
N ALA A 71 16.62 -21.97 21.35
CA ALA A 71 16.99 -20.57 21.32
C ALA A 71 18.06 -20.33 20.24
N PRO A 72 17.95 -19.22 19.49
CA PRO A 72 19.13 -18.46 19.09
C PRO A 72 19.06 -17.01 19.59
N SER A 73 20.26 -16.46 19.75
CA SER A 73 20.62 -15.24 20.45
C SER A 73 20.01 -13.94 19.89
N GLU A 74 19.68 -13.06 20.85
CA GLU A 74 19.58 -11.60 20.82
C GLU A 74 19.67 -10.87 19.47
N GLN A 75 18.49 -10.44 18.98
CA GLN A 75 18.30 -9.13 18.35
C GLN A 75 17.08 -8.45 18.99
N ALA A 76 17.27 -7.19 19.34
CA ALA A 76 16.48 -6.41 20.29
C ALA A 76 14.95 -6.49 20.14
N GLY A 77 14.31 -6.97 21.22
CA GLY A 77 13.07 -6.48 21.81
C GLY A 77 11.94 -5.96 20.91
N GLN A 78 11.04 -6.85 20.52
CA GLN A 78 9.59 -6.63 20.55
C GLN A 78 8.93 -8.00 20.57
N SER A 79 8.22 -8.32 21.65
CA SER A 79 7.32 -9.49 21.66
C SER A 79 6.34 -9.31 20.49
N PRO A 80 6.07 -10.34 19.66
CA PRO A 80 5.06 -10.21 18.62
C PRO A 80 3.70 -9.94 19.29
N GLN A 81 3.28 -8.66 19.32
CA GLN A 81 1.93 -8.33 19.72
C GLN A 81 1.00 -9.00 18.73
N THR A 82 0.18 -9.92 19.22
CA THR A 82 -0.75 -10.66 18.36
C THR A 82 -1.79 -9.68 17.84
N ALA A 83 -1.80 -9.44 16.53
CA ALA A 83 -2.79 -8.59 15.89
C ALA A 83 -4.20 -9.18 16.08
N GLN A 84 -5.14 -8.34 16.50
CA GLN A 84 -6.54 -8.70 16.72
C GLN A 84 -7.39 -8.29 15.53
N ALA A 85 -8.25 -9.19 15.09
CA ALA A 85 -9.27 -8.92 14.08
C ALA A 85 -10.53 -8.29 14.69
N VAL A 86 -10.94 -7.13 14.17
CA VAL A 86 -12.19 -6.45 14.56
C VAL A 86 -13.08 -6.26 13.34
N LYS A 87 -14.34 -6.72 13.42
CA LYS A 87 -15.34 -6.47 12.38
C LYS A 87 -16.01 -5.12 12.58
N THR A 88 -16.29 -4.45 11.47
CA THR A 88 -16.99 -3.16 11.39
C THR A 88 -18.00 -3.21 10.24
N PRO A 89 -18.96 -2.26 10.16
CA PRO A 89 -19.88 -2.18 9.02
C PRO A 89 -19.18 -2.01 7.67
N GLY A 90 -18.04 -1.29 7.64
CA GLY A 90 -17.27 -1.01 6.42
C GLY A 90 -16.28 -2.10 6.03
N GLY A 91 -16.01 -3.08 6.90
CA GLY A 91 -14.97 -4.09 6.67
C GLY A 91 -14.39 -4.70 7.93
N THR A 92 -13.22 -5.33 7.80
CA THR A 92 -12.46 -5.89 8.93
C THR A 92 -11.16 -5.12 9.11
N VAL A 93 -10.76 -4.86 10.36
CA VAL A 93 -9.54 -4.14 10.72
C VAL A 93 -8.67 -5.04 11.58
N MET A 94 -7.39 -5.19 11.22
CA MET A 94 -6.38 -5.84 12.06
C MET A 94 -5.65 -4.79 12.88
N VAL A 95 -5.61 -4.95 14.20
CA VAL A 95 -5.01 -3.98 15.12
C VAL A 95 -4.10 -4.63 16.14
N THR A 96 -3.00 -3.95 16.45
CA THR A 96 -2.21 -4.16 17.66
C THR A 96 -2.44 -2.97 18.60
N CYS A 97 -1.90 -2.98 19.81
CA CYS A 97 -1.97 -1.79 20.67
C CYS A 97 -1.15 -0.61 20.13
N GLU A 98 -0.19 -0.91 19.27
CA GLU A 98 0.72 0.06 18.67
C GLU A 98 0.09 0.72 17.44
N ARG A 99 -0.59 -0.06 16.59
CA ARG A 99 -1.12 0.43 15.32
C ARG A 99 -2.23 -0.41 14.69
N ILE A 100 -2.89 0.19 13.71
CA ILE A 100 -3.65 -0.51 12.68
C ILE A 100 -2.64 -1.19 11.73
N GLU A 101 -2.71 -2.51 11.62
CA GLU A 101 -1.84 -3.31 10.76
C GLU A 101 -2.38 -3.37 9.33
N SER A 102 -3.69 -3.61 9.18
CA SER A 102 -4.35 -3.66 7.88
C SER A 102 -5.86 -3.43 7.97
N MET A 103 -6.46 -3.05 6.85
CA MET A 103 -7.90 -2.85 6.68
C MET A 103 -8.37 -3.57 5.42
N ALA A 104 -9.39 -4.42 5.55
CA ALA A 104 -10.01 -5.15 4.46
C ALA A 104 -11.46 -4.67 4.28
N PRO A 105 -11.80 -3.98 3.19
CA PRO A 105 -13.13 -3.42 3.00
C PRO A 105 -14.17 -4.52 2.75
N ALA A 106 -15.40 -4.30 3.24
CA ALA A 106 -16.55 -5.09 2.87
C ALA A 106 -17.01 -4.79 1.44
N GLN A 107 -17.83 -5.66 0.88
CA GLN A 107 -18.45 -5.45 -0.43
C GLN A 107 -19.24 -4.14 -0.48
N GLY A 108 -18.98 -3.31 -1.50
CA GLY A 108 -19.58 -1.98 -1.64
C GLY A 108 -18.86 -0.86 -0.89
N TRP A 109 -17.76 -1.17 -0.20
CA TRP A 109 -16.93 -0.21 0.53
C TRP A 109 -15.51 -0.13 -0.07
N SER A 110 -14.81 0.95 0.22
CA SER A 110 -13.39 1.14 -0.06
C SER A 110 -12.68 1.71 1.16
N VAL A 111 -11.39 1.42 1.32
CA VAL A 111 -10.55 2.11 2.32
C VAL A 111 -10.24 3.49 1.77
N HIS A 112 -10.70 4.53 2.47
CA HIS A 112 -10.49 5.91 2.08
C HIS A 112 -9.20 6.47 2.69
N GLU A 113 -8.99 6.22 3.98
CA GLU A 113 -7.81 6.67 4.71
C GLU A 113 -7.39 5.61 5.73
N GLN A 114 -6.08 5.48 5.94
CA GLN A 114 -5.49 4.63 6.96
C GLN A 114 -4.19 5.27 7.47
N ASN A 115 -4.10 5.43 8.79
CA ASN A 115 -2.85 5.74 9.48
C ASN A 115 -2.64 4.77 10.65
N ALA A 116 -1.64 5.02 11.49
CA ALA A 116 -1.30 4.11 12.58
C ALA A 116 -2.44 3.95 13.60
N ARG A 117 -3.31 4.95 13.81
CA ARG A 117 -4.35 4.88 14.85
C ARG A 117 -5.77 5.10 14.35
N GLU A 118 -5.93 5.55 13.12
CA GLU A 118 -7.24 5.88 12.56
C GLU A 118 -7.38 5.31 11.16
N GLY A 119 -8.62 5.06 10.77
CA GLY A 119 -8.96 4.69 9.40
C GLY A 119 -10.40 5.05 9.06
N GLU A 120 -10.69 5.13 7.76
CA GLU A 120 -12.02 5.41 7.23
C GLU A 120 -12.35 4.43 6.11
N PHE A 121 -13.51 3.77 6.22
CA PHE A 121 -14.16 3.15 5.06
C PHE A 121 -15.20 4.10 4.47
N ARG A 122 -15.31 4.10 3.15
CA ARG A 122 -16.29 4.90 2.41
C ARG A 122 -17.15 4.03 1.50
N GLY A 123 -18.46 4.31 1.47
CA GLY A 123 -19.41 3.61 0.61
C GLY A 123 -19.25 4.00 -0.86
N ASN A 124 -19.21 3.03 -1.76
CA ASN A 124 -18.90 3.25 -3.17
C ASN A 124 -20.06 3.80 -4.00
N ARG A 125 -21.32 3.70 -3.52
CA ARG A 125 -22.48 4.20 -4.27
C ARG A 125 -22.48 5.72 -4.35
N ASP A 126 -22.53 6.37 -3.19
CA ASP A 126 -22.76 7.82 -3.10
C ASP A 126 -21.66 8.55 -2.33
N ASN A 127 -20.63 7.86 -1.81
CA ASN A 127 -19.51 8.45 -1.04
C ASN A 127 -19.90 9.23 0.24
N HIS A 128 -21.17 9.17 0.64
CA HIS A 128 -21.72 9.80 1.83
C HIS A 128 -21.57 8.92 3.08
N ASP A 129 -21.79 7.62 2.93
CA ASP A 129 -21.60 6.66 4.02
C ASP A 129 -20.12 6.53 4.38
N ARG A 130 -19.82 6.73 5.67
CA ARG A 130 -18.48 6.63 6.24
C ARG A 130 -18.50 5.80 7.51
N VAL A 131 -17.49 4.95 7.64
CA VAL A 131 -17.21 4.21 8.87
C VAL A 131 -15.82 4.59 9.32
N LYS A 132 -15.74 5.43 10.35
CA LYS A 132 -14.48 5.83 10.97
C LYS A 132 -14.12 4.87 12.08
N VAL A 133 -12.85 4.47 12.13
CA VAL A 133 -12.28 3.63 13.16
C VAL A 133 -11.15 4.36 13.86
N GLU A 134 -11.13 4.28 15.19
CA GLU A 134 -10.13 4.92 16.04
C GLU A 134 -9.59 3.91 17.05
N LEU A 135 -8.29 3.66 17.01
CA LEU A 135 -7.57 2.70 17.83
C LEU A 135 -7.10 3.36 19.13
N SER A 136 -7.50 2.74 20.24
CA SER A 136 -6.97 3.01 21.56
C SER A 136 -6.42 1.73 22.17
N CYS A 137 -5.56 1.83 23.18
CA CYS A 137 -5.07 0.67 23.92
C CYS A 137 -5.41 0.87 25.40
N ALA A 138 -6.07 -0.11 26.00
CA ALA A 138 -6.44 -0.10 27.42
C ALA A 138 -6.00 -1.42 28.05
N GLY A 139 -5.15 -1.36 29.08
CA GLY A 139 -4.66 -2.56 29.76
C GLY A 139 -3.90 -3.54 28.86
N GLY A 140 -3.22 -3.05 27.81
CA GLY A 140 -2.51 -3.89 26.84
C GLY A 140 -3.42 -4.58 25.81
N GLN A 141 -4.72 -4.28 25.80
CA GLN A 141 -5.65 -4.76 24.77
C GLN A 141 -6.03 -3.64 23.80
N PRO A 142 -5.96 -3.89 22.48
CA PRO A 142 -6.41 -2.91 21.50
C PRO A 142 -7.93 -2.79 21.53
N GLN A 143 -8.41 -1.56 21.53
CA GLN A 143 -9.82 -1.17 21.59
C GLN A 143 -10.12 -0.28 20.40
N LEU A 144 -10.92 -0.79 19.46
CA LEU A 144 -11.31 -0.07 18.26
C LEU A 144 -12.68 0.59 18.48
N ARG A 145 -12.71 1.93 18.48
CA ARG A 145 -13.97 2.69 18.45
C ARG A 145 -14.42 2.84 17.01
N VAL A 146 -15.69 2.56 16.75
CA VAL A 146 -16.30 2.65 15.43
C VAL A 146 -17.38 3.73 15.45
N ARG A 147 -17.37 4.63 14.46
CA ARG A 147 -18.40 5.66 14.25
C ARG A 147 -18.91 5.59 12.82
N GLU A 148 -20.22 5.62 12.68
CA GLU A 148 -20.92 5.63 11.39
C GLU A 148 -21.46 7.03 11.12
N GLU A 149 -21.27 7.52 9.90
CA GLU A 149 -21.79 8.80 9.42
C GLU A 149 -22.44 8.55 8.05
N SER A 150 -23.61 9.14 7.81
CA SER A 150 -24.39 9.05 6.55
C SER A 150 -24.81 10.43 6.09
#